data_AF-A0A3M2CBP5-F1
#
_entry.id   AF-A0A3M2CBP5-F1
#
_cell.length_a   1.000
_cell.length_b   1.000
_cell.length_c   1.000
_cell.angle_alpha   90.00
_cell.angle_beta   90.00
_cell.angle_gamma   90.00
#
_symmetry.space_group_name_H-M   'P 1'
#
loop_
_entity.id
_entity.type
_entity.pdbx_description
1 polymer ?
#
loop_
_entity_poly.entity_id
_entity_poly.type
_entity_poly.pdbx_seq_one_letter_code
_entity_poly.pdbx_strand_id
1 'polypeptide(L)'
;MRLQEAVGKALAALGSAAPASFAGRVAAARRLPPASGLWVLEGLGDAAADGDEPLHRRLEREGVAIASWPPLHAGLGLALARRFLSALPPAPRDVAAAVAGFARRCRRQAAPGYAGAVFESLGFVAWNLHPRHLAALDRALAEDDPVRRRYLWHGVGRGLYFSPLCAVPGGTAVALARAALAPPFAAGRRNAVAGVAWALTLVNLPRPESFAAAAAVAAPYLDRELAAAFGDGVASALALWHRVYGEEPTAGRFLAAAAASSAGRRLACRPWERLRRRRRGREGAVEELFIHP
;
A
#
# COMPACT_ATOMS: atom_id res chain seq x y z
N MET A 1 -15.97 -7.42 -2.33
CA MET A 1 -16.54 -8.47 -3.20
C MET A 1 -16.41 -8.13 -4.70
N ARG A 2 -16.99 -7.04 -5.22
CA ARG A 2 -16.95 -6.71 -6.67
C ARG A 2 -15.55 -6.51 -7.28
N LEU A 3 -14.58 -5.96 -6.52
CA LEU A 3 -13.22 -5.71 -7.02
C LEU A 3 -12.39 -6.99 -7.14
N GLN A 4 -12.41 -7.87 -6.13
CA GLN A 4 -11.69 -9.14 -6.18
C GLN A 4 -12.25 -10.07 -7.25
N GLU A 5 -13.57 -10.07 -7.44
CA GLU A 5 -14.21 -10.82 -8.53
C GLU A 5 -13.84 -10.25 -9.91
N ALA A 6 -13.80 -8.92 -10.06
CA ALA A 6 -13.37 -8.28 -11.30
C ALA A 6 -11.88 -8.53 -11.59
N VAL A 7 -11.02 -8.52 -10.57
CA VAL A 7 -9.59 -8.85 -10.69
C VAL A 7 -9.43 -10.33 -11.03
N GLY A 8 -10.17 -11.23 -10.37
CA GLY A 8 -10.18 -12.66 -10.69
C GLY A 8 -10.63 -12.93 -12.12
N LYS A 9 -11.71 -12.27 -12.59
CA LYS A 9 -12.16 -12.34 -13.98
C LYS A 9 -11.14 -11.76 -14.96
N ALA A 10 -10.51 -10.63 -14.63
CA ALA A 10 -9.46 -10.04 -15.47
C ALA A 10 -8.21 -10.93 -15.54
N LEU A 11 -7.80 -11.52 -14.43
CA LEU A 11 -6.69 -12.48 -14.37
C LEU A 11 -7.04 -13.78 -15.11
N ALA A 12 -8.29 -14.26 -15.03
CA ALA A 12 -8.76 -15.42 -15.77
C ALA A 12 -8.82 -15.14 -17.29
N ALA A 13 -9.32 -13.96 -17.68
CA ALA A 13 -9.34 -13.50 -19.08
C ALA A 13 -7.93 -13.31 -19.64
N LEU A 14 -6.99 -12.85 -18.80
CA LEU A 14 -5.57 -12.93 -19.12
C LEU A 14 -5.14 -14.41 -19.23
N GLY A 15 -5.45 -15.30 -18.29
CA GLY A 15 -5.07 -16.71 -18.36
C GLY A 15 -5.46 -17.44 -19.66
N SER A 16 -6.61 -17.14 -20.26
CA SER A 16 -7.11 -17.81 -21.48
C SER A 16 -6.59 -17.24 -22.80
N ALA A 17 -6.07 -16.01 -22.81
CA ALA A 17 -5.63 -15.31 -24.04
C ALA A 17 -4.30 -14.53 -23.87
N ALA A 18 -3.65 -14.61 -22.71
CA ALA A 18 -2.49 -13.79 -22.40
C ALA A 18 -1.23 -14.28 -23.12
N PRO A 19 -0.30 -13.35 -23.37
CA PRO A 19 1.06 -13.71 -23.74
C PRO A 19 1.65 -14.71 -22.73
N ALA A 20 2.41 -15.68 -23.23
CA ALA A 20 3.09 -16.67 -22.40
C ALA A 20 4.11 -16.04 -21.43
N SER A 21 4.68 -14.87 -21.77
CA SER A 21 5.66 -14.17 -20.94
C SER A 21 5.02 -13.35 -19.81
N PHE A 22 5.77 -13.14 -18.73
CA PHE A 22 5.35 -12.27 -17.64
C PHE A 22 5.28 -10.81 -18.09
N ALA A 23 6.27 -10.35 -18.86
CA ALA A 23 6.26 -9.00 -19.43
C ALA A 23 5.04 -8.76 -20.33
N GLY A 24 4.63 -9.74 -21.12
CA GLY A 24 3.43 -9.64 -21.95
C GLY A 24 2.15 -9.53 -21.11
N ARG A 25 2.04 -10.28 -20.00
CA ARG A 25 0.95 -10.14 -19.03
C ARG A 25 0.93 -8.78 -18.35
N VAL A 26 2.09 -8.26 -17.95
CA VAL A 26 2.23 -6.91 -17.38
C VAL A 26 1.81 -5.85 -18.39
N ALA A 27 2.25 -5.95 -19.65
CA ALA A 27 1.86 -5.04 -20.71
C ALA A 27 0.34 -5.08 -20.97
N ALA A 28 -0.26 -6.27 -20.94
CA ALA A 28 -1.71 -6.42 -21.05
C ALA A 28 -2.46 -5.77 -19.88
N ALA A 29 -1.99 -5.96 -18.64
CA ALA A 29 -2.57 -5.31 -17.47
C ALA A 29 -2.52 -3.77 -17.55
N ARG A 30 -1.44 -3.20 -18.12
CA ARG A 30 -1.31 -1.74 -18.32
C ARG A 30 -2.29 -1.17 -19.35
N ARG A 31 -2.86 -1.99 -20.24
CA ARG A 31 -3.88 -1.56 -21.21
C ARG A 31 -5.29 -1.54 -20.63
N LEU A 32 -5.50 -2.11 -19.45
CA LEU A 32 -6.79 -2.04 -18.75
C LEU A 32 -7.05 -0.60 -18.24
N PRO A 33 -8.32 -0.25 -17.93
CA PRO A 33 -8.62 0.98 -17.21
C PRO A 33 -7.72 1.11 -15.97
N PRO A 34 -7.12 2.28 -15.68
CA PRO A 34 -6.04 2.41 -14.70
C PRO A 34 -6.34 1.78 -13.33
N ALA A 35 -7.56 1.94 -12.81
CA ALA A 35 -7.94 1.33 -11.54
C ALA A 35 -7.85 -0.20 -11.60
N SER A 36 -8.42 -0.82 -12.63
CA SER A 36 -8.37 -2.28 -12.82
C SER A 36 -6.95 -2.76 -13.09
N GLY A 37 -6.20 -2.03 -13.93
CA GLY A 37 -4.81 -2.37 -14.25
C GLY A 37 -3.92 -2.44 -13.02
N LEU A 38 -4.10 -1.53 -12.06
CA LEU A 38 -3.29 -1.46 -10.85
C LEU A 38 -3.44 -2.74 -10.02
N TRP A 39 -4.68 -3.17 -9.80
CA TRP A 39 -4.98 -4.37 -9.03
C TRP A 39 -4.60 -5.66 -9.77
N VAL A 40 -4.70 -5.68 -11.11
CA VAL A 40 -4.21 -6.81 -11.90
C VAL A 40 -2.68 -6.91 -11.83
N LEU A 41 -1.95 -5.79 -11.88
CA LEU A 41 -0.50 -5.78 -11.66
C LEU A 41 -0.15 -6.29 -10.25
N GLU A 42 -0.91 -5.89 -9.22
CA GLU A 42 -0.74 -6.44 -7.86
C GLU A 42 -0.96 -7.96 -7.85
N GLY A 43 -2.04 -8.46 -8.46
CA GLY A 43 -2.31 -9.89 -8.57
C GLY A 43 -1.23 -10.69 -9.32
N LEU A 44 -0.62 -10.11 -10.38
CA LEU A 44 0.51 -10.73 -11.07
C LEU A 44 1.75 -10.84 -10.18
N GLY A 45 1.99 -9.83 -9.34
CA GLY A 45 3.06 -9.85 -8.34
C GLY A 45 2.86 -10.90 -7.26
N ASP A 46 1.60 -11.06 -6.81
CA ASP A 46 1.19 -12.09 -5.85
C ASP A 46 1.44 -13.50 -6.40
N ALA A 47 0.98 -13.77 -7.63
CA ALA A 47 1.20 -15.05 -8.31
C ALA A 47 2.68 -15.35 -8.60
N ALA A 48 3.51 -14.32 -8.78
CA ALA A 48 4.94 -14.50 -9.01
C ALA A 48 5.71 -14.96 -7.76
N ALA A 49 5.11 -14.86 -6.56
CA ALA A 49 5.76 -15.28 -5.32
C ALA A 49 5.96 -16.80 -5.20
N ASP A 50 5.33 -17.60 -6.06
CA ASP A 50 5.52 -19.06 -6.18
C ASP A 50 6.72 -19.46 -7.04
N GLY A 51 7.35 -18.52 -7.74
CA GLY A 51 8.52 -18.83 -8.57
C GLY A 51 9.81 -19.01 -7.78
N ASP A 52 10.70 -19.85 -8.30
CA ASP A 52 12.07 -20.02 -7.77
C ASP A 52 12.96 -18.81 -8.06
N GLU A 53 12.72 -18.13 -9.19
CA GLU A 53 13.44 -16.91 -9.58
C GLU A 53 12.94 -15.70 -8.75
N PRO A 54 13.84 -14.93 -8.10
CA PRO A 54 13.47 -13.68 -7.47
C PRO A 54 12.75 -12.73 -8.43
N LEU A 55 11.64 -12.12 -7.98
CA LEU A 55 10.81 -11.27 -8.84
C LEU A 55 11.65 -10.21 -9.60
N HIS A 56 12.53 -9.48 -8.92
CA HIS A 56 13.33 -8.43 -9.57
C HIS A 56 14.17 -8.94 -10.75
N ARG A 57 14.80 -10.11 -10.64
CA ARG A 57 15.59 -10.71 -11.73
C ARG A 57 14.71 -11.03 -12.92
N ARG A 58 13.50 -11.55 -12.66
CA ARG A 58 12.51 -11.79 -13.70
C ARG A 58 12.07 -10.50 -14.38
N LEU A 59 11.82 -9.44 -13.61
CA LEU A 59 11.43 -8.13 -14.14
C LEU A 59 12.51 -7.55 -15.06
N GLU A 60 13.78 -7.64 -14.65
CA GLU A 60 14.93 -7.16 -15.43
C GLU A 60 15.12 -8.00 -16.70
N ARG A 61 15.17 -9.33 -16.56
CA ARG A 61 15.36 -10.27 -17.68
C ARG A 61 14.28 -10.15 -18.75
N GLU A 62 13.02 -9.95 -18.34
CA GLU A 62 11.90 -9.80 -19.27
C GLU A 62 11.65 -8.34 -19.70
N GLY A 63 12.47 -7.38 -19.28
CA GLY A 63 12.35 -5.97 -19.69
C GLY A 63 11.07 -5.29 -19.21
N VAL A 64 10.58 -5.65 -18.01
CA VAL A 64 9.35 -5.05 -17.45
C VAL A 64 9.60 -3.60 -17.05
N ALA A 65 8.81 -2.68 -17.59
CA ALA A 65 8.89 -1.26 -17.28
C ALA A 65 8.86 -0.99 -15.77
N ILE A 66 9.81 -0.19 -15.28
CA ILE A 66 9.98 0.19 -13.86
C ILE A 66 8.70 0.81 -13.27
N ALA A 67 7.90 1.49 -14.09
CA ALA A 67 6.60 2.06 -13.70
C ALA A 67 5.63 0.99 -13.15
N SER A 68 5.73 -0.26 -13.59
CA SER A 68 4.89 -1.36 -13.11
C SER A 68 5.42 -2.05 -11.86
N TRP A 69 6.66 -1.78 -11.44
CA TRP A 69 7.28 -2.48 -10.32
C TRP A 69 6.58 -2.27 -8.98
N PRO A 70 6.11 -1.06 -8.60
CA PRO A 70 5.50 -0.89 -7.28
C PRO A 70 4.28 -1.79 -7.01
N PRO A 71 3.23 -1.86 -7.86
CA PRO A 71 2.11 -2.78 -7.60
C PRO A 71 2.55 -4.25 -7.64
N LEU A 72 3.48 -4.63 -8.52
CA LEU A 72 4.02 -6.00 -8.55
C LEU A 72 4.70 -6.37 -7.23
N HIS A 73 5.47 -5.46 -6.63
CA HIS A 73 6.10 -5.68 -5.33
C HIS A 73 5.09 -5.68 -4.18
N ALA A 74 4.03 -4.86 -4.24
CA ALA A 74 2.95 -4.91 -3.26
C ALA A 74 2.29 -6.30 -3.23
N GLY A 75 1.99 -6.84 -4.41
CA GLY A 75 1.44 -8.19 -4.59
C GLY A 75 2.37 -9.29 -4.06
N LEU A 76 3.65 -9.25 -4.43
CA LEU A 76 4.67 -10.14 -3.89
C LEU A 76 4.69 -10.10 -2.35
N GLY A 77 4.64 -8.91 -1.76
CA GLY A 77 4.61 -8.73 -0.31
C GLY A 77 3.41 -9.40 0.34
N LEU A 78 2.22 -9.28 -0.27
CA LEU A 78 1.00 -9.91 0.23
C LEU A 78 1.14 -11.44 0.24
N ALA A 79 1.60 -12.04 -0.85
CA ALA A 79 1.82 -13.49 -0.93
C ALA A 79 2.85 -13.99 0.09
N LEU A 80 3.99 -13.29 0.21
CA LEU A 80 5.03 -13.64 1.18
C LEU A 80 4.53 -13.53 2.62
N ALA A 81 3.81 -12.46 2.96
CA ALA A 81 3.29 -12.24 4.31
C ALA A 81 2.23 -13.28 4.70
N ARG A 82 1.33 -13.66 3.78
CA ARG A 82 0.33 -14.73 4.02
C ARG A 82 0.99 -16.06 4.36
N ARG A 83 2.00 -16.47 3.58
CA ARG A 83 2.74 -17.73 3.84
C ARG A 83 3.50 -17.66 5.16
N PHE A 84 4.19 -16.56 5.41
CA PHE A 84 4.93 -16.35 6.65
C PHE A 84 4.04 -16.46 7.88
N LEU A 85 2.93 -15.71 7.92
CA LEU A 85 2.03 -15.69 9.08
C LEU A 85 1.24 -17.00 9.24
N SER A 86 0.93 -17.69 8.14
CA SER A 86 0.28 -19.01 8.20
C SER A 86 1.21 -20.09 8.76
N ALA A 87 2.51 -19.95 8.56
CA ALA A 87 3.52 -20.86 9.09
C ALA A 87 3.92 -20.55 10.55
N LEU A 88 3.55 -19.38 11.09
CA LEU A 88 3.86 -19.05 12.48
C LEU A 88 2.92 -19.78 13.45
N PRO A 89 3.46 -20.44 14.49
CA PRO A 89 2.63 -21.05 15.53
C PRO A 89 1.90 -19.95 16.33
N PRO A 90 0.77 -20.26 17.00
CA PRO A 90 -0.01 -19.29 17.79
C PRO A 90 0.82 -18.49 18.80
N ALA A 91 1.80 -19.14 19.45
CA ALA A 91 2.74 -18.54 20.39
C ALA A 91 4.19 -18.86 19.97
N PRO A 92 4.77 -18.10 19.03
CA PRO A 92 6.12 -18.38 18.55
C PRO A 92 7.13 -18.01 19.62
N ARG A 93 8.04 -18.95 19.93
CA ARG A 93 9.13 -18.73 20.91
C ARG A 93 10.17 -17.73 20.43
N ASP A 94 10.40 -17.66 19.11
CA ASP A 94 11.41 -16.80 18.50
C ASP A 94 10.83 -15.99 17.33
N VAL A 95 9.98 -15.02 17.67
CA VAL A 95 9.37 -14.12 16.69
C VAL A 95 10.41 -13.23 16.02
N ALA A 96 11.45 -12.83 16.75
CA ALA A 96 12.51 -11.95 16.25
C ALA A 96 13.28 -12.63 15.11
N ALA A 97 13.76 -13.87 15.29
CA ALA A 97 14.45 -14.59 14.23
C ALA A 97 13.54 -14.85 13.03
N ALA A 98 12.26 -15.15 13.27
CA ALA A 98 11.28 -15.36 12.21
C ALA A 98 11.06 -14.08 11.37
N VAL A 99 10.90 -12.93 12.02
CA VAL A 99 10.75 -11.62 11.37
C VAL A 99 12.03 -11.23 10.62
N ALA A 100 13.21 -11.48 11.20
CA ALA A 100 14.48 -11.26 10.50
C ALA A 100 14.61 -12.15 9.24
N GLY A 101 14.16 -13.40 9.32
CA GLY A 101 14.05 -14.31 8.18
C GLY A 101 13.10 -13.80 7.09
N PHE A 102 11.93 -13.31 7.49
CA PHE A 102 10.98 -12.67 6.58
C PHE A 102 11.60 -11.44 5.89
N ALA A 103 12.24 -10.54 6.64
CA ALA A 103 12.90 -9.35 6.10
C ALA A 103 14.02 -9.70 5.10
N ARG A 104 14.83 -10.74 5.38
CA ARG A 104 15.81 -11.27 4.42
C ARG A 104 15.15 -11.77 3.14
N ARG A 105 14.02 -12.47 3.26
CA ARG A 105 13.25 -12.94 2.09
C ARG A 105 12.69 -11.78 1.27
N CYS A 106 12.14 -10.74 1.91
CA CYS A 106 11.70 -9.53 1.22
C CYS A 106 12.84 -8.89 0.42
N ARG A 107 14.02 -8.70 1.02
CA ARG A 107 15.20 -8.15 0.34
C ARG A 107 15.69 -8.99 -0.84
N ARG A 108 15.67 -10.31 -0.70
CA ARG A 108 16.09 -11.23 -1.78
C ARG A 108 15.13 -11.20 -2.96
N GLN A 109 13.83 -11.02 -2.71
CA GLN A 109 12.81 -11.08 -3.74
C GLN A 109 12.60 -9.72 -4.42
N ALA A 110 12.65 -8.64 -3.65
CA ALA A 110 12.43 -7.28 -4.12
C ALA A 110 13.62 -6.72 -4.91
N ALA A 111 13.33 -5.79 -5.81
CA ALA A 111 14.37 -4.96 -6.41
C ALA A 111 14.93 -3.97 -5.37
N PRO A 112 16.16 -3.44 -5.58
CA PRO A 112 16.73 -2.40 -4.73
C PRO A 112 15.74 -1.24 -4.54
N GLY A 113 15.51 -0.84 -3.28
CA GLY A 113 14.56 0.23 -2.93
C GLY A 113 13.09 -0.19 -2.79
N TYR A 114 12.74 -1.46 -3.05
CA TYR A 114 11.35 -1.96 -2.91
C TYR A 114 11.14 -2.89 -1.72
N ALA A 115 12.19 -3.27 -0.99
CA ALA A 115 12.09 -4.21 0.13
C ALA A 115 11.15 -3.71 1.24
N GLY A 116 11.13 -2.40 1.51
CA GLY A 116 10.20 -1.78 2.47
C GLY A 116 8.74 -1.95 2.05
N ALA A 117 8.41 -1.70 0.78
CA ALA A 117 7.06 -1.88 0.24
C ALA A 117 6.59 -3.35 0.30
N VAL A 118 7.50 -4.31 0.06
CA VAL A 118 7.21 -5.74 0.23
C VAL A 118 6.98 -6.08 1.71
N PHE A 119 7.81 -5.53 2.61
CA PHE A 119 7.72 -5.79 4.05
C PHE A 119 6.43 -5.23 4.66
N GLU A 120 6.00 -4.05 4.22
CA GLU A 120 4.78 -3.37 4.66
C GLU A 120 3.53 -4.28 4.63
N SER A 121 3.42 -5.17 3.64
CA SER A 121 2.34 -6.15 3.53
C SER A 121 2.21 -7.07 4.74
N LEU A 122 3.27 -7.23 5.55
CA LEU A 122 3.21 -7.95 6.83
C LEU A 122 2.14 -7.37 7.76
N GLY A 123 2.09 -6.04 7.90
CA GLY A 123 1.12 -5.38 8.76
C GLY A 123 -0.31 -5.51 8.24
N PHE A 124 -0.47 -5.40 6.92
CA PHE A 124 -1.76 -5.58 6.26
C PHE A 124 -2.35 -6.97 6.51
N VAL A 125 -1.54 -8.00 6.30
CA VAL A 125 -1.97 -9.40 6.45
C VAL A 125 -2.12 -9.78 7.92
N ALA A 126 -1.22 -9.31 8.80
CA ALA A 126 -1.34 -9.53 10.24
C ALA A 126 -2.65 -8.95 10.78
N TRP A 127 -3.01 -7.72 10.42
CA TRP A 127 -4.25 -7.10 10.89
C TRP A 127 -5.50 -7.86 10.43
N ASN A 128 -5.58 -8.23 9.15
CA ASN A 128 -6.81 -8.77 8.56
C ASN A 128 -6.98 -10.27 8.76
N LEU A 129 -5.89 -11.05 8.74
CA LEU A 129 -5.95 -12.51 8.70
C LEU A 129 -5.35 -13.17 9.93
N HIS A 130 -4.40 -12.51 10.62
CA HIS A 130 -3.71 -13.09 11.77
C HIS A 130 -3.53 -12.10 12.93
N PRO A 131 -4.61 -11.45 13.42
CA PRO A 131 -4.51 -10.34 14.38
C PRO A 131 -3.81 -10.72 15.69
N ARG A 132 -3.88 -11.99 16.08
CA ARG A 132 -3.19 -12.55 17.26
C ARG A 132 -1.66 -12.37 17.23
N HIS A 133 -1.05 -12.28 16.04
CA HIS A 133 0.41 -12.16 15.92
C HIS A 133 0.90 -10.71 16.00
N LEU A 134 0.01 -9.71 15.85
CA LEU A 134 0.42 -8.32 15.67
C LEU A 134 1.24 -7.77 16.85
N ALA A 135 0.82 -8.02 18.09
CA ALA A 135 1.52 -7.54 19.28
C ALA A 135 2.92 -8.17 19.42
N ALA A 136 3.09 -9.43 19.00
CA ALA A 136 4.37 -10.10 19.03
C ALA A 136 5.32 -9.58 17.94
N LEU A 137 4.79 -9.32 16.73
CA LEU A 137 5.54 -8.70 15.63
C LEU A 137 5.98 -7.28 15.98
N ASP A 138 5.09 -6.49 16.58
CA ASP A 138 5.41 -5.12 17.01
C ASP A 138 6.55 -5.07 18.03
N ARG A 139 6.52 -5.94 19.04
CA ARG A 139 7.59 -6.05 20.05
C ARG A 139 8.91 -6.47 19.41
N ALA A 140 8.92 -7.52 18.59
CA ALA A 140 10.13 -7.97 17.91
C ALA A 140 10.78 -6.87 17.05
N LEU A 141 9.96 -6.06 16.36
CA LEU A 141 10.44 -4.94 15.55
C LEU A 141 10.85 -3.70 16.36
N ALA A 142 10.31 -3.54 17.58
CA ALA A 142 10.73 -2.46 18.48
C ALA A 142 12.19 -2.63 18.92
N GLU A 143 12.63 -3.87 19.07
CA GLU A 143 13.98 -4.24 19.53
C GLU A 143 15.01 -4.26 18.39
N ASP A 144 14.63 -4.77 17.21
CA ASP A 144 15.56 -4.98 16.08
C ASP A 144 15.63 -3.80 15.10
N ASP A 145 14.48 -3.32 14.60
CA ASP A 145 14.45 -2.37 13.49
C ASP A 145 13.24 -1.42 13.59
N PRO A 146 13.43 -0.25 14.26
CA PRO A 146 12.39 0.76 14.42
C PRO A 146 11.84 1.33 13.10
N VAL A 147 12.58 1.22 11.98
CA VAL A 147 12.10 1.66 10.66
C VAL A 147 11.13 0.63 10.09
N ARG A 148 11.45 -0.67 10.15
CA ARG A 148 10.52 -1.75 9.77
C ARG A 148 9.27 -1.76 10.62
N ARG A 149 9.38 -1.39 11.90
CA ARG A 149 8.20 -1.20 12.77
C ARG A 149 7.23 -0.15 12.19
N ARG A 150 7.71 0.90 11.52
CA ARG A 150 6.86 1.89 10.85
C ARG A 150 6.16 1.30 9.62
N TYR A 151 6.88 0.53 8.80
CA TYR A 151 6.27 -0.20 7.68
C TYR A 151 5.17 -1.16 8.14
N LEU A 152 5.39 -1.88 9.26
CA LEU A 152 4.36 -2.73 9.86
C LEU A 152 3.08 -1.92 10.12
N TRP A 153 3.17 -0.79 10.83
CA TRP A 153 1.99 0.00 11.16
C TRP A 153 1.37 0.72 9.96
N HIS A 154 2.16 1.12 8.95
CA HIS A 154 1.62 1.60 7.68
C HIS A 154 0.77 0.53 6.99
N GLY A 155 1.27 -0.71 6.93
CA GLY A 155 0.53 -1.87 6.42
C GLY A 155 -0.76 -2.14 7.20
N VAL A 156 -0.72 -2.06 8.54
CA VAL A 156 -1.92 -2.15 9.39
C VAL A 156 -2.93 -1.06 9.03
N GLY A 157 -2.47 0.17 8.83
CA GLY A 157 -3.29 1.29 8.37
C GLY A 157 -4.02 1.01 7.07
N ARG A 158 -3.31 0.51 6.05
CA ARG A 158 -3.95 0.08 4.80
C ARG A 158 -4.97 -1.03 5.08
N GLY A 159 -4.59 -2.01 5.89
CA GLY A 159 -5.45 -3.12 6.26
C GLY A 159 -6.77 -2.69 6.92
N LEU A 160 -6.73 -1.66 7.78
CA LEU A 160 -7.91 -1.08 8.42
C LEU A 160 -8.94 -0.56 7.41
N TYR A 161 -8.50 0.10 6.33
CA TYR A 161 -9.41 0.59 5.29
C TYR A 161 -10.12 -0.56 4.54
N PHE A 162 -9.47 -1.72 4.38
CA PHE A 162 -10.08 -2.89 3.74
C PHE A 162 -10.90 -3.77 4.70
N SER A 163 -10.99 -3.41 5.98
CA SER A 163 -11.87 -4.10 6.93
C SER A 163 -13.33 -4.03 6.45
N PRO A 164 -14.15 -5.10 6.65
CA PRO A 164 -15.58 -5.05 6.36
C PRO A 164 -16.31 -3.89 7.06
N LEU A 165 -15.79 -3.40 8.18
CA LEU A 165 -16.32 -2.25 8.89
C LEU A 165 -16.22 -0.93 8.10
N CYS A 166 -15.35 -0.85 7.09
CA CYS A 166 -15.26 0.33 6.21
C CYS A 166 -16.36 0.36 5.15
N ALA A 167 -17.13 -0.71 4.99
CA ALA A 167 -18.24 -0.77 4.04
C ALA A 167 -19.53 -0.12 4.58
N VAL A 168 -19.62 0.16 5.89
CA VAL A 168 -20.79 0.81 6.49
C VAL A 168 -20.60 2.33 6.56
N PRO A 169 -21.70 3.13 6.58
CA PRO A 169 -21.61 4.57 6.79
C PRO A 169 -20.79 4.92 8.03
N GLY A 170 -19.84 5.84 7.89
CA GLY A 170 -18.91 6.22 8.98
C GLY A 170 -17.74 5.24 9.20
N GLY A 171 -17.66 4.14 8.45
CA GLY A 171 -16.61 3.13 8.59
C GLY A 171 -15.18 3.68 8.45
N THR A 172 -14.96 4.65 7.56
CA THR A 172 -13.65 5.31 7.44
C THR A 172 -13.24 6.06 8.71
N ALA A 173 -14.19 6.65 9.43
CA ALA A 173 -13.90 7.29 10.72
C ALA A 173 -13.46 6.26 11.76
N VAL A 174 -14.09 5.08 11.77
CA VAL A 174 -13.70 3.95 12.63
C VAL A 174 -12.29 3.46 12.30
N ALA A 175 -11.95 3.32 11.01
CA ALA A 175 -10.61 2.95 10.59
C ALA A 175 -9.55 3.97 11.05
N LEU A 176 -9.83 5.26 10.90
CA LEU A 176 -8.93 6.32 11.36
C LEU A 176 -8.77 6.36 12.87
N ALA A 177 -9.86 6.21 13.62
CA ALA A 177 -9.81 6.14 15.08
C ALA A 177 -8.96 4.93 15.53
N ARG A 178 -9.14 3.76 14.91
CA ARG A 178 -8.31 2.58 15.19
C ARG A 178 -6.85 2.79 14.81
N ALA A 179 -6.57 3.42 13.68
CA ALA A 179 -5.20 3.75 13.27
C ALA A 179 -4.52 4.73 14.25
N ALA A 180 -5.28 5.68 14.80
CA ALA A 180 -4.80 6.64 15.79
C ALA A 180 -4.62 6.05 17.19
N LEU A 181 -5.27 4.92 17.52
CA LEU A 181 -5.27 4.37 18.88
C LEU A 181 -4.53 3.03 19.02
N ALA A 182 -4.53 2.17 17.99
CA ALA A 182 -3.95 0.83 18.08
C ALA A 182 -2.42 0.80 18.22
N PRO A 183 -1.63 1.64 17.52
CA PRO A 183 -0.18 1.61 17.65
C PRO A 183 0.28 2.15 19.03
N PRO A 184 1.19 1.45 19.72
CA PRO A 184 1.59 1.83 21.08
C PRO A 184 2.59 3.01 21.14
N PHE A 185 2.95 3.61 20.01
CA PHE A 185 3.91 4.71 19.92
C PHE A 185 3.51 5.72 18.83
N ALA A 186 3.95 6.97 18.98
CA ALA A 186 3.52 8.09 18.13
C ALA A 186 3.83 7.88 16.64
N ALA A 187 5.05 7.44 16.30
CA ALA A 187 5.40 7.18 14.91
C ALA A 187 4.57 6.04 14.28
N GLY A 188 4.14 5.06 15.08
CA GLY A 188 3.22 4.00 14.64
C GLY A 188 1.84 4.56 14.32
N ARG A 189 1.32 5.46 15.18
CA ARG A 189 0.04 6.16 14.95
C ARG A 189 0.06 6.97 13.66
N ARG A 190 1.11 7.76 13.44
CA ARG A 190 1.32 8.49 12.18
C ARG A 190 1.32 7.55 10.97
N ASN A 191 2.12 6.49 11.01
CA ASN A 191 2.23 5.56 9.88
C ASN A 191 0.93 4.79 9.63
N ALA A 192 0.20 4.38 10.66
CA ALA A 192 -1.11 3.76 10.49
C ALA A 192 -2.14 4.72 9.88
N VAL A 193 -2.19 5.98 10.32
CA VAL A 193 -3.08 6.99 9.72
C VAL A 193 -2.69 7.27 8.27
N ALA A 194 -1.40 7.38 7.96
CA ALA A 194 -0.91 7.51 6.60
C ALA A 194 -1.33 6.30 5.74
N GLY A 195 -1.24 5.08 6.26
CA GLY A 195 -1.68 3.87 5.56
C GLY A 195 -3.18 3.83 5.27
N VAL A 196 -4.02 4.29 6.20
CA VAL A 196 -5.47 4.44 5.95
C VAL A 196 -5.71 5.44 4.83
N ALA A 197 -5.08 6.62 4.90
CA ALA A 197 -5.22 7.67 3.91
C ALA A 197 -4.76 7.21 2.52
N TRP A 198 -3.66 6.48 2.46
CA TRP A 198 -3.12 5.89 1.24
C TRP A 198 -4.12 4.96 0.55
N ALA A 199 -4.70 4.01 1.31
CA ALA A 199 -5.67 3.05 0.77
C ALA A 199 -6.97 3.74 0.36
N LEU A 200 -7.45 4.67 1.18
CA LEU A 200 -8.60 5.50 0.88
C LEU A 200 -8.40 6.29 -0.42
N THR A 201 -7.24 6.90 -0.63
CA THR A 201 -6.94 7.65 -1.85
C THR A 201 -6.91 6.76 -3.08
N LEU A 202 -6.12 5.68 -3.09
CA LEU A 202 -5.99 4.84 -4.29
C LEU A 202 -7.32 4.21 -4.72
N VAL A 203 -8.11 3.74 -3.75
CA VAL A 203 -9.41 3.09 -4.05
C VAL A 203 -10.42 4.10 -4.59
N ASN A 204 -10.37 5.36 -4.13
CA ASN A 204 -11.34 6.40 -4.50
C ASN A 204 -10.82 7.38 -5.56
N LEU A 205 -9.65 7.15 -6.16
CA LEU A 205 -9.16 7.96 -7.28
C LEU A 205 -10.18 8.06 -8.44
N PRO A 206 -10.86 6.97 -8.84
CA PRO A 206 -11.92 7.04 -9.86
C PRO A 206 -13.22 7.69 -9.38
N ARG A 207 -13.40 7.88 -8.06
CA ARG A 207 -14.63 8.36 -7.40
C ARG A 207 -14.30 9.43 -6.36
N PRO A 208 -13.77 10.58 -6.79
CA PRO A 208 -13.16 11.53 -5.87
C PRO A 208 -14.15 12.19 -4.90
N GLU A 209 -15.44 12.17 -5.20
CA GLU A 209 -16.52 12.54 -4.28
C GLU A 209 -16.54 11.66 -3.02
N SER A 210 -16.24 10.36 -3.15
CA SER A 210 -16.17 9.44 -2.01
C SER A 210 -14.99 9.78 -1.10
N PHE A 211 -13.86 10.17 -1.68
CA PHE A 211 -12.72 10.68 -0.91
C PHE A 211 -13.06 12.01 -0.21
N ALA A 212 -13.67 12.96 -0.92
CA ALA A 212 -14.00 14.26 -0.36
C ALA A 212 -14.94 14.15 0.86
N ALA A 213 -15.96 13.28 0.76
CA ALA A 213 -16.85 12.98 1.88
C ALA A 213 -16.09 12.36 3.06
N ALA A 214 -15.24 11.37 2.80
CA ALA A 214 -14.43 10.73 3.84
C ALA A 214 -13.45 11.71 4.52
N ALA A 215 -12.80 12.59 3.74
CA ALA A 215 -11.89 13.60 4.25
C ALA A 215 -12.61 14.66 5.11
N ALA A 216 -13.83 15.04 4.74
CA ALA A 216 -14.65 15.95 5.53
C ALA A 216 -15.03 15.35 6.89
N VAL A 217 -15.37 14.05 6.92
CA VAL A 217 -15.64 13.32 8.16
C VAL A 217 -14.38 13.14 9.00
N ALA A 218 -13.23 12.88 8.37
CA ALA A 218 -11.96 12.64 9.05
C ALA A 218 -11.40 13.90 9.73
N ALA A 219 -11.48 15.05 9.06
CA ALA A 219 -10.73 16.25 9.43
C ALA A 219 -10.92 16.74 10.88
N PRO A 220 -12.12 16.71 11.48
CA PRO A 220 -12.32 17.11 12.87
C PRO A 220 -11.63 16.22 13.90
N TYR A 221 -11.36 14.95 13.57
CA TYR A 221 -10.77 13.97 14.49
C TYR A 221 -9.24 13.86 14.36
N LEU A 222 -8.64 14.59 13.43
CA LEU A 222 -7.22 14.59 13.19
C LEU A 222 -6.60 15.87 13.78
N ASP A 223 -5.80 15.69 14.82
CA ASP A 223 -4.91 16.75 15.30
C ASP A 223 -3.92 17.19 14.20
N ARG A 224 -3.08 18.18 14.51
CA ARG A 224 -2.14 18.72 13.53
C ARG A 224 -1.17 17.67 13.00
N GLU A 225 -0.71 16.76 13.85
CA GLU A 225 0.30 15.76 13.53
C GLU A 225 -0.31 14.63 12.69
N LEU A 226 -1.44 14.07 13.12
CA LEU A 226 -2.15 13.03 12.39
C LEU A 226 -2.72 13.53 11.06
N ALA A 227 -3.11 14.80 10.96
CA ALA A 227 -3.50 15.40 9.69
C ALA A 227 -2.33 15.54 8.72
N ALA A 228 -1.11 15.80 9.22
CA ALA A 228 0.09 15.78 8.38
C ALA A 228 0.37 14.36 7.87
N ALA A 229 0.31 13.38 8.78
CA ALA A 229 0.46 11.97 8.44
C ALA A 229 -0.56 11.47 7.42
N PHE A 230 -1.83 11.81 7.60
CA PHE A 230 -2.88 11.55 6.62
C PHE A 230 -2.52 12.13 5.26
N GLY A 231 -2.11 13.41 5.23
CA GLY A 231 -1.74 14.09 3.99
C GLY A 231 -0.56 13.47 3.26
N ASP A 232 0.44 12.96 4.00
CA ASP A 232 1.58 12.26 3.41
C ASP A 232 1.14 10.92 2.80
N GLY A 233 0.20 10.20 3.43
CA GLY A 233 -0.44 9.02 2.84
C GLY A 233 -1.17 9.32 1.53
N VAL A 234 -1.93 10.42 1.46
CA VAL A 234 -2.58 10.87 0.21
C VAL A 234 -1.55 11.21 -0.86
N ALA A 235 -0.52 12.00 -0.51
CA ALA A 235 0.50 12.43 -1.45
C ALA A 235 1.32 11.24 -2.00
N SER A 236 1.63 10.27 -1.14
CA SER A 236 2.25 9.00 -1.49
C SER A 236 1.43 8.22 -2.52
N ALA A 237 0.13 8.02 -2.25
CA ALA A 237 -0.77 7.30 -3.15
C ALA A 237 -0.83 7.97 -4.53
N LEU A 238 -0.92 9.30 -4.58
CA LEU A 238 -0.90 10.06 -5.82
C LEU A 238 0.45 9.95 -6.55
N ALA A 239 1.57 9.95 -5.83
CA ALA A 239 2.89 9.80 -6.43
C ALA A 239 3.10 8.41 -7.02
N LEU A 240 2.61 7.36 -6.33
CA LEU A 240 2.57 6.02 -6.88
C LEU A 240 1.73 5.98 -8.16
N TRP A 241 0.52 6.51 -8.11
CA TRP A 241 -0.40 6.51 -9.24
C TRP A 241 0.21 7.20 -10.47
N HIS A 242 0.76 8.41 -10.26
CA HIS A 242 1.47 9.16 -11.29
C HIS A 242 2.69 8.42 -11.84
N ARG A 243 3.42 7.67 -11.00
CA ARG A 243 4.54 6.83 -11.47
C ARG A 243 4.08 5.68 -12.36
N VAL A 244 2.93 5.06 -12.06
CA VAL A 244 2.43 3.90 -12.81
C VAL A 244 1.82 4.32 -14.14
N TYR A 245 1.04 5.41 -14.15
CA TYR A 245 0.18 5.79 -15.27
C TYR A 245 0.56 7.13 -15.95
N GLY A 246 1.37 7.98 -15.32
CA GLY A 246 1.79 9.27 -15.85
C GLY A 246 0.86 10.44 -15.50
N GLU A 247 0.71 11.39 -16.42
CA GLU A 247 -0.17 12.56 -16.28
C GLU A 247 -1.60 12.27 -16.76
N GLU A 248 -2.17 11.11 -16.45
CA GLU A 248 -3.56 10.85 -16.81
C GLU A 248 -4.55 11.71 -15.97
N PRO A 249 -5.72 12.08 -16.52
CA PRO A 249 -6.59 13.09 -15.90
C PRO A 249 -7.20 12.71 -14.54
N THR A 250 -7.13 11.44 -14.14
CA THR A 250 -7.78 10.92 -12.92
C THR A 250 -7.26 11.61 -11.65
N ALA A 251 -5.93 11.73 -11.50
CA ALA A 251 -5.34 12.42 -10.35
C ALA A 251 -5.71 13.91 -10.33
N GLY A 252 -5.79 14.55 -11.51
CA GLY A 252 -6.22 15.95 -11.65
C GLY A 252 -7.67 16.16 -11.20
N ARG A 253 -8.59 15.31 -11.67
CA ARG A 253 -10.00 15.34 -11.24
C ARG A 253 -10.15 15.10 -9.73
N PHE A 254 -9.37 14.18 -9.19
CA PHE A 254 -9.33 13.91 -7.75
C PHE A 254 -8.94 15.15 -6.94
N LEU A 255 -7.86 15.82 -7.35
CA LEU A 255 -7.39 17.02 -6.68
C LEU A 255 -8.36 18.19 -6.83
N ALA A 256 -9.01 18.34 -8.00
CA ALA A 256 -10.04 19.36 -8.22
C ALA A 256 -11.25 19.16 -7.30
N ALA A 257 -11.75 17.93 -7.16
CA ALA A 257 -12.83 17.61 -6.23
C ALA A 257 -12.41 17.81 -4.77
N ALA A 258 -11.21 17.38 -4.38
CA ALA A 258 -10.69 17.63 -3.03
C ALA A 258 -10.57 19.14 -2.74
N ALA A 259 -10.20 19.93 -3.74
CA ALA A 259 -10.07 21.38 -3.62
C ALA A 259 -11.40 22.10 -3.37
N ALA A 260 -12.55 21.45 -3.58
CA ALA A 260 -13.87 22.04 -3.31
C ALA A 260 -14.14 22.25 -1.80
N SER A 261 -13.41 21.57 -0.90
CA SER A 261 -13.58 21.70 0.55
C SER A 261 -12.29 22.17 1.25
N SER A 262 -12.43 22.84 2.40
CA SER A 262 -11.28 23.23 3.24
C SER A 262 -10.52 22.01 3.75
N ALA A 263 -11.23 20.95 4.14
CA ALA A 263 -10.67 19.67 4.55
C ALA A 263 -9.84 19.02 3.44
N GLY A 264 -10.40 18.89 2.23
CA GLY A 264 -9.68 18.31 1.09
C GLY A 264 -8.47 19.14 0.66
N ARG A 265 -8.56 20.48 0.68
CA ARG A 265 -7.39 21.35 0.45
C ARG A 265 -6.27 21.09 1.46
N ARG A 266 -6.62 20.95 2.75
CA ARG A 266 -5.66 20.70 3.85
C ARG A 266 -5.04 19.30 3.77
N LEU A 267 -5.87 18.28 3.54
CA LEU A 267 -5.51 16.87 3.65
C LEU A 267 -5.02 16.24 2.33
N ALA A 268 -5.28 16.84 1.17
CA ALA A 268 -4.87 16.28 -0.12
C ALA A 268 -4.04 17.26 -0.96
N CYS A 269 -4.60 18.43 -1.31
CA CYS A 269 -3.96 19.35 -2.25
C CYS A 269 -2.61 19.88 -1.75
N ARG A 270 -2.58 20.45 -0.53
CA ARG A 270 -1.35 21.01 0.05
C ARG A 270 -0.25 19.95 0.24
N PRO A 271 -0.51 18.76 0.81
CA PRO A 271 0.48 17.68 0.87
C PRO A 271 1.04 17.29 -0.49
N TRP A 272 0.18 17.10 -1.49
CA TRP A 272 0.60 16.77 -2.85
C TRP A 272 1.51 17.84 -3.47
N GLU A 273 1.15 19.12 -3.36
CA GLU A 273 1.99 20.22 -3.85
C GLU A 273 3.34 20.30 -3.14
N ARG A 274 3.38 20.05 -1.82
CA ARG A 274 4.64 19.97 -1.07
C ARG A 274 5.52 18.85 -1.61
N LEU A 275 4.95 17.66 -1.84
CA LEU A 275 5.69 16.52 -2.38
C LEU A 275 6.21 16.80 -3.80
N ARG A 276 5.37 17.35 -4.70
CA ARG A 276 5.79 17.73 -6.06
C ARG A 276 6.95 18.74 -6.04
N ARG A 277 6.90 19.75 -5.17
CA ARG A 277 7.98 20.73 -5.02
C ARG A 277 9.30 20.08 -4.57
N ARG A 278 9.25 19.17 -3.60
CA ARG A 278 10.44 18.42 -3.15
C ARG A 278 11.05 17.54 -4.23
N ARG A 279 10.20 16.91 -5.06
CA ARG A 279 10.65 16.00 -6.14
C ARG A 279 11.24 16.72 -7.35
N ARG A 280 10.86 17.97 -7.62
CA ARG A 280 11.42 18.78 -8.72
C ARG A 280 12.93 19.06 -8.61
N GLY A 281 13.60 18.61 -7.54
CA GLY A 281 15.06 18.65 -7.39
C GLY A 281 15.72 17.33 -7.01
N ARG A 282 15.01 16.19 -7.02
CA ARG A 282 15.55 14.88 -6.63
C ARG A 282 14.94 13.75 -7.47
N GLU A 283 15.68 13.26 -8.46
CA GLU A 283 15.41 11.98 -9.11
C GLU A 283 16.01 10.85 -8.25
N GLY A 284 15.23 9.83 -7.87
CA GLY A 284 15.87 8.56 -7.45
C GLY A 284 15.14 7.66 -6.45
N ALA A 285 14.63 8.15 -5.32
CA ALA A 285 14.26 7.24 -4.23
C ALA A 285 12.77 6.84 -4.21
N VAL A 286 12.48 5.55 -4.43
CA VAL A 286 11.15 4.93 -4.27
C VAL A 286 10.79 4.73 -2.78
N GLU A 287 11.80 4.56 -1.91
CA GLU A 287 11.60 4.30 -0.48
C GLU A 287 10.86 5.44 0.24
N GLU A 288 11.04 6.68 -0.23
CA GLU A 288 10.34 7.86 0.30
C GLU A 288 8.83 7.86 0.01
N LEU A 289 8.34 6.93 -0.83
CA LEU A 289 6.93 6.89 -1.17
C LEU A 289 6.08 6.28 -0.07
N PHE A 290 6.55 5.40 0.81
CA PHE A 290 5.63 4.52 1.56
C PHE A 290 5.56 4.76 3.07
N ILE A 291 6.44 5.58 3.64
CA ILE A 291 6.47 5.79 5.10
C ILE A 291 6.53 7.26 5.46
N HIS A 292 5.82 7.61 6.54
CA HIS A 292 5.95 8.91 7.17
C HIS A 292 7.19 8.91 8.07
N PRO A 293 8.06 9.94 8.00
CA PRO A 293 9.24 10.06 8.85
C PRO A 293 8.95 10.16 10.36
#